data_AF-A0A7K2VH93-F1
#
_entry.id   AF-A0A7K2VH93-F1
#
_cell.length_a   1.000
_cell.length_b   1.000
_cell.length_c   1.000
_cell.angle_alpha   90.00
_cell.angle_beta   90.00
_cell.angle_gamma   90.00
#
_symmetry.space_group_name_H-M   'P 1'
#
loop_
_entity.id
_entity.type
_entity.pdbx_description
1 polymer ?
#
loop_
_entity_poly.entity_id
_entity_poly.type
_entity_poly.pdbx_seq_one_letter_code
_entity_poly.pdbx_strand_id
1 'polypeptide(L)'
;MTCSSSGRPAASDWRDQASCVGEDPDIFFPLSDLAAPGTEAALARAICRRCPVIIACRTWALDHGEDDGIWGATTAAQRRAIRRAMTEPIPVVRRRGDGLGKESLAE
;
A
#
# COMPACT_ATOMS: atom_id res chain seq x y z
N MET A 1 39.46 -33.68 -4.09
CA MET A 1 38.82 -32.36 -4.26
C MET A 1 37.34 -32.50 -3.97
N THR A 2 36.90 -32.20 -2.76
CA THR A 2 35.47 -32.21 -2.39
C THR A 2 34.98 -30.77 -2.33
N CYS A 3 34.24 -30.36 -3.35
CA CYS A 3 33.45 -29.15 -3.35
C CYS A 3 32.23 -29.39 -2.44
N SER A 4 32.35 -29.03 -1.16
CA SER A 4 31.20 -28.88 -0.27
C SER A 4 30.55 -27.55 -0.60
N SER A 5 29.60 -27.55 -1.54
CA SER A 5 28.68 -26.43 -1.71
C SER A 5 27.80 -26.36 -0.47
N SER A 6 28.12 -25.40 0.39
CA SER A 6 27.35 -25.04 1.56
C SER A 6 25.98 -24.59 1.08
N GLY A 7 25.00 -25.49 1.13
CA GLY A 7 23.59 -25.15 1.00
C GLY A 7 23.24 -24.17 2.12
N ARG A 8 23.34 -22.87 1.84
CA ARG A 8 22.72 -21.84 2.68
C ARG A 8 21.23 -22.18 2.65
N PRO A 9 20.55 -22.41 3.80
CA PRO A 9 19.11 -22.42 3.78
C PRO A 9 18.70 -21.07 3.19
N ALA A 10 18.05 -21.08 2.03
CA ALA A 10 17.46 -19.87 1.49
C ALA A 10 16.57 -19.35 2.61
N ALA A 11 16.85 -18.15 3.11
CA ALA A 11 15.95 -17.49 4.05
C ALA A 11 14.57 -17.54 3.39
N SER A 12 13.62 -18.26 3.99
CA SER A 12 12.30 -18.48 3.39
C SER A 12 11.77 -17.14 2.90
N ASP A 13 11.42 -17.08 1.63
CA ASP A 13 10.93 -15.83 1.05
C ASP A 13 9.66 -15.45 1.82
N TRP A 14 9.47 -14.18 2.13
CA TRP A 14 8.25 -13.75 2.81
C TRP A 14 7.02 -14.11 1.97
N ARG A 15 7.18 -14.26 0.65
CA ARG A 15 6.16 -14.75 -0.27
C ARG A 15 5.64 -16.14 0.10
N ASP A 16 6.50 -17.02 0.63
CA ASP A 16 6.11 -18.39 1.04
C ASP A 16 5.15 -18.39 2.23
N GLN A 17 5.13 -17.29 3.01
CA GLN A 17 4.27 -17.10 4.18
C GLN A 17 3.01 -16.28 3.84
N ALA A 18 2.79 -15.95 2.57
CA ALA A 18 1.66 -15.15 2.14
C ALA A 18 0.37 -15.97 2.10
N SER A 19 -0.67 -15.49 2.78
CA SER A 19 -1.97 -16.17 2.82
C SER A 19 -2.68 -16.26 1.46
N CYS A 20 -2.24 -15.49 0.45
CA CYS A 20 -2.82 -15.50 -0.89
C CYS A 20 -2.32 -16.64 -1.79
N VAL A 21 -1.27 -17.37 -1.43
CA VAL A 21 -0.67 -18.42 -2.28
C VAL A 21 -1.62 -19.60 -2.57
N GLY A 22 -2.63 -19.80 -1.72
CA GLY A 22 -3.66 -20.84 -1.89
C GLY A 22 -5.02 -20.34 -2.37
N GLU A 23 -5.14 -19.05 -2.68
CA GLU A 23 -6.38 -18.42 -3.12
C GLU A 23 -6.39 -18.25 -4.64
N ASP A 24 -7.56 -17.96 -5.22
CA ASP A 24 -7.69 -17.71 -6.66
C ASP A 24 -6.93 -16.41 -7.05
N PRO A 25 -5.94 -16.48 -7.96
CA PRO A 25 -5.19 -15.31 -8.41
C PRO A 25 -6.07 -14.24 -9.06
N ASP A 26 -7.19 -14.59 -9.68
CA ASP A 26 -8.04 -13.64 -10.42
C ASP A 26 -8.66 -12.59 -9.48
N ILE A 27 -8.90 -12.95 -8.20
CA ILE A 27 -9.42 -12.02 -7.18
C ILE A 27 -8.43 -10.88 -6.91
N PHE A 28 -7.13 -11.12 -7.08
CA PHE A 28 -6.08 -10.13 -6.83
C PHE A 28 -5.80 -9.23 -8.04
N PHE A 29 -6.34 -9.56 -9.22
CA PHE A 29 -6.24 -8.77 -10.45
C PHE A 29 -7.63 -8.37 -10.97
N PRO A 30 -8.40 -7.58 -10.19
CA PRO A 30 -9.76 -7.21 -10.58
C PRO A 30 -9.77 -6.29 -11.80
N LEU A 31 -10.82 -6.41 -12.62
CA LEU A 31 -11.05 -5.50 -13.76
C LEU A 31 -11.31 -4.04 -13.32
N SER A 32 -11.67 -3.84 -12.06
CA SER A 32 -11.93 -2.54 -11.46
C SER A 32 -11.25 -2.40 -10.11
N ASP A 33 -10.45 -1.34 -9.97
CA ASP A 33 -9.75 -0.96 -8.73
C ASP A 33 -10.68 -0.44 -7.62
N LEU A 34 -11.99 -0.34 -7.89
CA LEU A 34 -12.96 0.18 -6.94
C LEU A 34 -13.13 -0.79 -5.77
N ALA A 35 -12.71 -0.40 -4.58
CA ALA A 35 -12.86 -1.20 -3.36
C ALA A 35 -14.26 -1.04 -2.72
N ALA A 36 -15.31 -1.00 -3.52
CA ALA A 36 -16.69 -0.99 -3.00
C ALA A 36 -17.05 -2.36 -2.40
N PRO A 37 -17.93 -2.44 -1.39
CA PRO A 37 -18.35 -3.72 -0.82
C PRO A 37 -18.86 -4.68 -1.90
N GLY A 38 -18.46 -5.95 -1.83
CA GLY A 38 -18.87 -6.98 -2.80
C GLY A 38 -18.06 -7.01 -4.10
N THR A 39 -17.09 -6.12 -4.29
CA THR A 39 -16.13 -6.20 -5.40
C THR A 39 -15.03 -7.23 -5.13
N GLU A 40 -14.46 -7.81 -6.19
CA GLU A 40 -13.23 -8.62 -6.13
C GLU A 40 -12.13 -7.87 -5.38
N ALA A 41 -12.02 -6.57 -5.63
CA ALA A 41 -11.05 -5.72 -4.96
C ALA A 41 -11.25 -5.66 -3.43
N ALA A 42 -12.50 -5.60 -2.96
CA ALA A 42 -12.80 -5.66 -1.54
C ALA A 42 -12.51 -7.03 -0.93
N LEU A 43 -12.79 -8.12 -1.67
CA LEU A 43 -12.50 -9.49 -1.25
C LEU A 43 -10.99 -9.74 -1.11
N ALA A 44 -10.19 -9.43 -2.13
CA ALA A 44 -8.73 -9.55 -2.06
C ALA A 44 -8.14 -8.71 -0.92
N ARG A 45 -8.62 -7.48 -0.71
CA ARG A 45 -8.18 -6.66 0.43
C ARG A 45 -8.53 -7.29 1.78
N ALA A 46 -9.68 -7.95 1.90
CA ALA A 46 -10.05 -8.65 3.13
C ALA A 46 -9.13 -9.83 3.43
N ILE A 47 -8.70 -10.57 2.40
CA ILE A 47 -7.69 -11.63 2.52
C ILE A 47 -6.35 -11.04 2.94
N CYS A 48 -5.86 -10.02 2.23
CA CYS A 48 -4.57 -9.38 2.53
C CYS A 48 -4.48 -8.85 3.97
N ARG A 49 -5.59 -8.36 4.55
CA ARG A 49 -5.62 -7.84 5.94
C ARG A 49 -5.32 -8.89 7.00
N ARG A 50 -5.49 -10.17 6.70
CA ARG A 50 -5.18 -11.29 7.61
C ARG A 50 -3.78 -11.87 7.37
N CYS A 51 -3.09 -11.40 6.34
CA CYS A 51 -1.80 -11.92 5.93
C CYS A 51 -0.67 -11.43 6.85
N PRO A 52 0.19 -12.32 7.39
CA PRO A 52 1.28 -11.94 8.30
C PRO A 52 2.35 -11.09 7.60
N VAL A 53 2.51 -11.25 6.29
CA VAL A 53 3.52 -10.56 5.47
C VAL A 53 2.97 -9.35 4.72
N ILE A 54 1.83 -8.81 5.15
CA ILE A 54 1.18 -7.64 4.52
C ILE A 54 2.11 -6.45 4.32
N ILE A 55 2.96 -6.16 5.31
CA ILE A 55 3.91 -5.04 5.28
C ILE A 55 5.01 -5.30 4.25
N ALA A 56 5.65 -6.46 4.30
CA ALA A 56 6.69 -6.84 3.34
C ALA A 56 6.15 -6.82 1.89
N CYS A 57 4.95 -7.36 1.68
CA CYS A 57 4.25 -7.34 0.39
C CYS A 57 4.00 -5.92 -0.12
N ARG A 58 3.46 -5.04 0.75
CA ARG A 58 3.19 -3.65 0.39
C ARG A 58 4.47 -2.88 0.06
N THR A 59 5.50 -3.03 0.88
CA THR A 59 6.78 -2.35 0.67
C THR A 59 7.41 -2.80 -0.63
N TRP A 60 7.46 -4.11 -0.89
CA TRP A 60 7.99 -4.64 -2.15
C TRP A 60 7.26 -4.07 -3.36
N ALA A 61 5.92 -4.03 -3.34
CA ALA A 61 5.12 -3.47 -4.44
C ALA A 61 5.31 -1.96 -4.63
N LEU A 62 5.55 -1.20 -3.55
CA LEU A 62 5.87 0.23 -3.64
C LEU A 62 7.26 0.46 -4.24
N ASP A 63 8.25 -0.33 -3.81
CA ASP A 63 9.64 -0.22 -4.26
C ASP A 63 9.82 -0.64 -5.73
N HIS A 64 9.09 -1.67 -6.17
CA HIS A 64 9.15 -2.17 -7.55
C HIS A 64 8.21 -1.43 -8.49
N GLY A 65 7.34 -0.57 -7.96
CA GLY A 65 6.40 0.21 -8.77
C GLY A 65 5.29 -0.63 -9.41
N GLU A 66 4.91 -1.74 -8.79
CA GLU A 66 3.82 -2.59 -9.28
C GLU A 66 2.52 -1.79 -9.33
N ASP A 67 1.91 -1.69 -10.52
CA ASP A 67 0.77 -0.81 -10.79
C ASP A 67 -0.51 -1.52 -11.18
N ASP A 68 -0.49 -2.84 -11.11
CA ASP A 68 -1.64 -3.69 -11.35
C ASP A 68 -1.96 -4.53 -10.11
N GLY A 69 -3.24 -4.88 -9.98
CA GLY A 69 -3.74 -5.75 -8.92
C GLY A 69 -3.57 -5.22 -7.48
N ILE A 70 -3.82 -6.11 -6.53
CA ILE A 70 -3.87 -5.83 -5.10
C ILE A 70 -2.65 -6.40 -4.40
N TRP A 71 -1.89 -5.50 -3.76
CA TRP A 71 -0.67 -5.84 -3.05
C TRP A 71 -0.74 -5.27 -1.64
N GLY A 72 -0.52 -6.10 -0.61
CA GLY A 72 -0.50 -5.66 0.78
C GLY A 72 -1.74 -4.87 1.21
N ALA A 73 -2.93 -5.31 0.76
CA ALA A 73 -4.23 -4.66 0.97
C ALA A 73 -4.38 -3.25 0.35
N THR A 74 -3.53 -2.90 -0.62
CA THR A 74 -3.58 -1.66 -1.39
C THR A 74 -3.91 -1.91 -2.85
N THR A 75 -4.75 -1.06 -3.43
CA THR A 75 -5.04 -1.07 -4.88
C THR A 75 -3.96 -0.32 -5.66
N ALA A 76 -3.91 -0.52 -6.98
CA ALA A 76 -3.04 0.22 -7.87
C ALA A 76 -3.17 1.75 -7.70
N ALA A 77 -4.41 2.25 -7.68
CA ALA A 77 -4.68 3.67 -7.45
C ALA A 77 -4.13 4.19 -6.10
N GLN A 78 -4.23 3.39 -5.04
CA GLN A 78 -3.67 3.75 -3.73
C GLN A 78 -2.14 3.78 -3.74
N ARG A 79 -1.48 2.81 -4.40
CA ARG A 79 -0.02 2.81 -4.53
C ARG A 79 0.47 4.00 -5.34
N ARG A 80 -0.21 4.34 -6.45
CA ARG A 80 0.05 5.57 -7.22
C ARG A 80 -0.07 6.83 -6.36
N ALA A 81 -1.10 6.92 -5.52
CA ALA A 81 -1.27 8.05 -4.60
C ALA A 81 -0.16 8.14 -3.54
N ILE A 82 0.26 6.99 -2.98
CA ILE A 82 1.36 6.92 -2.01
C ILE A 82 2.67 7.40 -2.65
N ARG A 83 3.02 6.89 -3.84
CA ARG A 83 4.26 7.31 -4.52
C ARG A 83 4.24 8.78 -4.89
N ARG A 84 3.09 9.33 -5.31
CA ARG A 84 2.93 10.78 -5.53
C ARG A 84 3.16 11.56 -4.24
N ALA A 85 2.56 11.14 -3.13
CA ALA A 85 2.74 11.80 -1.83
C ALA A 85 4.17 11.68 -1.29
N MET A 86 4.94 10.65 -1.66
CA MET A 86 6.36 10.51 -1.30
C MET A 86 7.26 11.47 -2.07
N THR A 87 6.90 11.81 -3.31
CA THR A 87 7.64 12.74 -4.16
C THR A 87 7.23 14.19 -3.93
N GLU A 88 5.97 14.44 -3.58
CA GLU A 88 5.43 15.79 -3.47
C GLU A 88 5.76 16.39 -2.09
N PRO A 89 6.33 17.62 -2.03
CA PRO A 89 6.59 18.26 -0.75
C PRO A 89 5.28 18.50 -0.01
N ILE A 90 5.26 18.18 1.30
CA ILE A 90 4.09 18.38 2.16
C ILE A 90 3.60 19.82 1.99
N PRO A 91 2.35 20.06 1.54
CA PRO A 91 1.84 21.41 1.38
C PRO A 91 1.75 22.05 2.76
N VAL A 92 2.61 23.04 3.01
CA VAL A 92 2.64 23.79 4.27
C VAL A 92 1.41 24.69 4.31
N VAL A 93 0.29 24.17 4.82
CA VAL A 93 -0.94 24.95 5.02
C VAL A 93 -0.66 26.01 6.07
N ARG A 94 -0.42 27.26 5.65
CA ARG A 94 -0.31 28.39 6.58
C ARG A 94 -1.68 28.62 7.21
N ARG A 95 -1.78 28.42 8.53
CA ARG A 95 -2.98 28.82 9.28
C ARG A 95 -3.19 30.32 9.07
N ARG A 96 -4.35 30.68 8.51
CA ARG A 96 -4.78 32.07 8.40
C ARG A 96 -5.00 32.59 9.82
N GLY A 97 -4.14 33.51 10.26
CA GLY A 97 -4.16 34.04 11.62
C GLY A 97 -5.47 34.78 11.93
N ASP A 98 -6.01 34.50 13.11
CA ASP A 98 -7.17 35.13 13.70
C ASP A 98 -6.91 36.64 13.88
N GLY A 99 -7.60 37.47 13.09
CA GLY A 99 -7.56 38.92 13.18
C GLY A 99 -8.47 39.43 14.29
N LEU A 100 -7.90 39.71 15.47
CA LEU A 100 -8.54 40.54 16.48
C LEU A 100 -8.41 42.02 16.07
N GLY A 101 -9.33 42.48 15.22
CA GLY A 101 -9.52 43.89 14.90
C GLY A 101 -10.64 44.48 15.76
N LYS A 102 -10.25 45.20 16.82
CA LYS A 102 -11.12 46.14 17.54
C LYS A 102 -10.92 47.50 16.88
N GLU A 103 -11.87 47.94 16.06
CA GLU A 103 -11.95 49.34 15.66
C GLU A 103 -13.17 50.00 16.31
N SER A 104 -12.79 50.93 17.17
CA SER A 104 -13.59 51.79 18.01
C SER A 104 -14.64 52.55 17.19
N LEU A 105 -15.83 52.67 17.76
CA LEU A 105 -16.86 53.60 17.31
C LEU A 105 -16.25 54.97 17.03
N ALA A 106 -16.52 55.51 15.84
CA ALA A 106 -16.47 56.93 15.56
C ALA A 106 -17.93 57.42 15.48
N GLU A 107 -18.20 58.34 16.41
CA GLU A 107 -19.19 59.43 16.49
C GLU A 107 -20.36 59.49 15.49
#